data_AF-A0A0R1ZLU3-F1
#
_entry.id   AF-A0A0R1ZLU3-F1
#
_cell.length_a   1.000
_cell.length_b   1.000
_cell.length_c   1.000
_cell.angle_alpha   90.00
_cell.angle_beta   90.00
_cell.angle_gamma   90.00
#
_symmetry.space_group_name_H-M   'P 1'
#
loop_
_entity.id
_entity.type
_entity.pdbx_description
1 polymer ?
#
loop_
_entity_poly.entity_id
_entity_poly.type
_entity_poly.pdbx_seq_one_letter_code
_entity_poly.pdbx_strand_id
1 'polypeptide(L)'
;MASEHIEQKLALLPDLPGSYQMKDITGKIIYVGKAKNLKNRVRSYFKSSHDGKTAKLVSEIADFDFIVTSTDKEAFLLEITLIQKYQPYYNIKLKKGTGYPYIKITNEKDPRTMIVSDVRKDGAYYFGPYPNVYAAEETLQFIQRVYPLRRCNGYQGRPCLYYHMGQCLGACFKDVPQKDYDRQIARIKSFLNGNTAKVKATLTKQMQVAADKEEYERAGEIRDQIRYIEATVEKQKIISTDHTTRDLFNFYMDKGWISIQVFFIRQARLMKREKRLFPVVNTAEEEFESFILQFYDRKNNVKPREVLVPAGMNNDVLSDVIGVPVRTPQRGEKRALMDLAAKNSRITLEEKFRLLELDNRKTVDAQAEIMEALGLPRDGHVIEAFDHSHIQGAEPVSAMVQFVDGRPEKNNYRKYKLAQDEGDHSANEDANTREVIRRRYTRLLKEHHPFPDLILMDGGAIEMNAAKDVLENELNLDIPVAGMVKNNKHKTAALLYGNFDQPIDLDPRSQGFYLLERIQDEVHRFAITFHRQLRSKTSLTSRLEEIKGVGPKTRAKLMREFKTINNIKAASVAELQAVGISKTTAQTIKLALT
;
A
#
# COMPACT_ATOMS: atom_id res chain seq x y z
N MET A 1 -16.01 -25.58 8.73
CA MET A 1 -14.56 -25.68 8.49
C MET A 1 -14.16 -24.51 7.60
N ALA A 2 -12.95 -23.97 7.76
CA ALA A 2 -12.48 -22.89 6.90
C ALA A 2 -12.26 -23.38 5.46
N SER A 3 -12.51 -22.53 4.47
CA SER A 3 -12.18 -22.84 3.07
C SER A 3 -10.66 -22.91 2.89
N GLU A 4 -10.20 -23.59 1.84
CA GLU A 4 -8.78 -23.68 1.48
C GLU A 4 -8.15 -22.28 1.34
N HIS A 5 -8.84 -21.36 0.69
CA HIS A 5 -8.43 -19.95 0.59
C HIS A 5 -8.19 -19.30 1.95
N ILE A 6 -9.11 -19.50 2.90
CA ILE A 6 -8.97 -18.95 4.26
C ILE A 6 -7.79 -19.60 4.97
N GLU A 7 -7.62 -20.92 4.87
CA GLU A 7 -6.48 -21.62 5.49
C GLU A 7 -5.13 -21.10 4.98
N GLN A 8 -5.02 -20.88 3.66
CA GLN A 8 -3.82 -20.28 3.07
C GLN A 8 -3.58 -18.87 3.62
N LYS A 9 -4.60 -18.01 3.68
CA LYS A 9 -4.46 -16.66 4.27
C LYS A 9 -4.12 -16.69 5.76
N LEU A 10 -4.69 -17.62 6.52
CA LEU A 10 -4.38 -17.80 7.94
C LEU A 10 -2.91 -18.17 8.18
N ALA A 11 -2.27 -18.87 7.23
CA ALA A 11 -0.84 -19.19 7.29
C ALA A 11 0.04 -17.94 7.21
N LEU A 12 -0.42 -16.89 6.53
CA LEU A 12 0.33 -15.67 6.22
C LEU A 12 0.19 -14.55 7.25
N LEU A 13 -0.68 -14.73 8.24
CA LEU A 13 -0.92 -13.71 9.27
C LEU A 13 0.34 -13.39 10.08
N PRO A 14 0.64 -12.10 10.31
CA PRO A 14 1.80 -11.69 11.09
C PRO A 14 1.56 -11.79 12.61
N ASP A 15 2.65 -12.03 13.35
CA ASP A 15 2.70 -12.00 14.81
C ASP A 15 2.80 -10.56 15.37
N LEU A 16 1.98 -9.65 14.83
CA LEU A 16 2.01 -8.21 15.14
C LEU A 16 0.64 -7.69 15.60
N PRO A 17 0.59 -6.57 16.36
CA PRO A 17 -0.68 -5.94 16.69
C PRO A 17 -1.33 -5.31 15.45
N GLY A 18 -2.65 -5.24 15.47
CA GLY A 18 -3.40 -4.64 14.37
C GLY A 18 -4.90 -4.79 14.48
N SER A 19 -5.61 -4.20 13.52
CA SER A 19 -7.06 -4.37 13.36
C SER A 19 -7.34 -5.28 12.17
N TYR A 20 -8.32 -6.17 12.30
CA TYR A 20 -8.79 -7.07 11.23
C TYR A 20 -10.26 -6.81 10.90
N GLN A 21 -10.65 -7.11 9.67
CA GLN A 21 -11.97 -6.91 9.12
C GLN A 21 -12.43 -8.19 8.44
N MET A 22 -13.52 -8.78 8.92
CA MET A 22 -14.13 -9.96 8.31
C MET A 22 -15.15 -9.52 7.27
N LYS A 23 -15.18 -10.23 6.15
CA LYS A 23 -16.04 -9.93 4.99
C LYS A 23 -16.92 -11.12 4.63
N ASP A 24 -18.11 -10.82 4.15
CA ASP A 24 -18.99 -11.81 3.54
C ASP A 24 -18.62 -12.08 2.06
N ILE A 25 -19.39 -12.98 1.43
CA ILE A 25 -19.21 -13.38 0.02
C ILE A 25 -19.35 -12.22 -0.98
N THR A 26 -20.03 -11.13 -0.58
CA THR A 26 -20.16 -9.91 -1.40
C THR A 26 -18.99 -8.94 -1.20
N GLY A 27 -18.06 -9.28 -0.30
CA GLY A 27 -16.93 -8.43 0.09
C GLY A 27 -17.30 -7.33 1.10
N LYS A 28 -18.53 -7.34 1.64
CA LYS A 28 -18.98 -6.35 2.64
C LYS A 28 -18.37 -6.67 4.00
N ILE A 29 -17.87 -5.65 4.70
CA ILE A 29 -17.32 -5.80 6.05
C ILE A 29 -18.47 -6.07 7.04
N ILE A 30 -18.48 -7.28 7.61
CA ILE A 30 -19.51 -7.74 8.55
C ILE A 30 -19.06 -7.69 10.01
N TYR A 31 -17.74 -7.68 10.25
CA TYR A 31 -17.14 -7.53 11.58
C TYR A 31 -15.77 -6.85 11.52
N VAL A 32 -15.45 -6.06 12.52
CA VAL A 32 -14.14 -5.45 12.74
C VAL A 32 -13.67 -5.78 14.15
N GLY A 33 -12.40 -6.16 14.30
CA GLY A 33 -11.80 -6.43 15.60
C GLY A 33 -10.38 -5.89 15.73
N LYS A 34 -9.84 -5.87 16.95
CA LYS A 34 -8.40 -5.66 17.22
C LYS A 34 -7.70 -6.91 17.73
N ALA A 35 -6.38 -6.93 17.57
CA ALA A 35 -5.52 -7.97 18.11
C ALA A 35 -4.19 -7.39 18.61
N LYS A 36 -3.70 -7.93 19.74
CA LYS A 36 -2.29 -7.78 20.14
C LYS A 36 -1.36 -8.59 19.24
N ASN A 37 -1.85 -9.73 18.76
CA ASN A 37 -1.21 -10.61 17.79
C ASN A 37 -2.29 -11.06 16.79
N LEU A 38 -2.19 -10.56 15.55
CA LEU A 38 -3.15 -10.85 14.48
C LEU A 38 -3.25 -12.34 14.16
N LYS A 39 -2.12 -13.04 14.06
CA LYS A 39 -2.07 -14.49 13.79
C LYS A 39 -2.90 -15.30 14.77
N ASN A 40 -2.64 -15.16 16.07
CA ASN A 40 -3.35 -15.93 17.09
C ASN A 40 -4.83 -15.55 17.15
N ARG A 41 -5.12 -14.25 17.08
CA ARG A 41 -6.50 -13.76 17.23
C ARG A 41 -7.38 -14.16 16.05
N VAL A 42 -6.93 -13.96 14.82
CA VAL A 42 -7.75 -14.26 13.64
C VAL A 42 -7.89 -15.77 13.44
N ARG A 43 -6.82 -16.56 13.66
CA ARG A 43 -6.90 -18.04 13.62
C ARG A 43 -7.90 -18.62 14.61
N SER A 44 -8.06 -18.01 15.79
CA SER A 44 -9.00 -18.49 16.81
C SER A 44 -10.45 -18.56 16.33
N TYR A 45 -10.85 -17.75 15.35
CA TYR A 45 -12.20 -17.80 14.76
C TYR A 45 -12.48 -19.06 13.93
N PHE A 46 -11.43 -19.71 13.42
CA PHE A 46 -11.55 -20.82 12.47
C PHE A 46 -11.11 -22.16 13.05
N LYS A 47 -10.25 -22.14 14.07
CA LYS A 47 -9.66 -23.35 14.68
C LYS A 47 -10.32 -23.76 16.00
N SER A 48 -11.14 -22.90 16.60
CA SER A 48 -11.82 -23.20 17.86
C SER A 48 -13.30 -23.52 17.63
N SER A 49 -13.88 -24.36 18.50
CA SER A 49 -15.33 -24.53 18.57
C SER A 49 -15.99 -23.25 19.06
N HIS A 50 -17.05 -22.82 18.37
CA HIS A 50 -17.80 -21.63 18.72
C HIS A 50 -19.29 -21.96 18.84
N ASP A 51 -19.97 -21.24 19.72
CA ASP A 51 -21.41 -21.32 19.94
C ASP A 51 -22.12 -20.00 19.60
N GLY A 52 -23.43 -20.10 19.41
CA GLY A 52 -24.34 -18.96 19.21
C GLY A 52 -23.90 -17.98 18.12
N LYS A 53 -23.83 -16.70 18.48
CA LYS A 53 -23.57 -15.59 17.55
C LYS A 53 -22.20 -15.67 16.86
N THR A 54 -21.19 -16.21 17.56
CA THR A 54 -19.83 -16.30 17.01
C THR A 54 -19.75 -17.38 15.93
N ALA A 55 -20.40 -18.53 16.15
CA ALA A 55 -20.52 -19.56 15.12
C ALA A 55 -21.22 -19.03 13.85
N LYS A 56 -22.30 -18.26 14.05
CA LYS A 56 -23.03 -17.64 12.94
C LYS A 56 -22.18 -16.63 12.17
N LEU A 57 -21.46 -15.74 12.87
CA LEU A 57 -20.48 -14.84 12.26
C LEU A 57 -19.48 -15.63 11.40
N VAL A 58 -18.83 -16.64 11.97
CA VAL A 58 -17.79 -17.44 11.29
C VAL A 58 -18.33 -18.11 10.04
N SER A 59 -19.57 -18.61 10.07
CA SER A 59 -20.21 -19.24 8.89
C SER A 59 -20.42 -18.29 7.71
N GLU A 60 -20.45 -16.97 7.96
CA GLU A 60 -20.65 -15.96 6.93
C GLU A 60 -19.33 -15.32 6.46
N ILE A 61 -18.20 -15.68 7.06
CA ILE A 61 -16.90 -15.15 6.64
C ILE A 61 -16.46 -15.85 5.36
N ALA A 62 -16.41 -15.10 4.26
CA ALA A 62 -15.82 -15.54 3.00
C ALA A 62 -14.38 -15.06 2.83
N ASP A 63 -14.02 -13.93 3.44
CA ASP A 63 -12.67 -13.33 3.36
C ASP A 63 -12.36 -12.47 4.61
N PHE A 64 -11.08 -12.14 4.84
CA PHE A 64 -10.67 -11.17 5.83
C PHE A 64 -9.51 -10.29 5.37
N ASP A 65 -9.45 -9.06 5.89
CA ASP A 65 -8.31 -8.16 5.76
C ASP A 65 -7.74 -7.82 7.14
N PHE A 66 -6.49 -7.35 7.19
CA PHE A 66 -5.91 -6.79 8.40
C PHE A 66 -5.04 -5.56 8.09
N ILE A 67 -4.84 -4.72 9.11
CA ILE A 67 -3.98 -3.55 9.13
C ILE A 67 -3.05 -3.70 10.33
N VAL A 68 -1.75 -3.82 10.07
CA VAL A 68 -0.74 -3.86 11.13
C VAL A 68 -0.58 -2.46 11.71
N THR A 69 -0.50 -2.37 13.03
CA THR A 69 -0.21 -1.13 13.78
C THR A 69 1.09 -1.28 14.57
N SER A 70 1.60 -0.19 15.12
CA SER A 70 2.83 -0.21 15.94
C SER A 70 2.54 -0.71 17.36
N THR A 71 1.32 -0.51 17.85
CA THR A 71 0.91 -0.90 19.22
C THR A 71 -0.53 -1.43 19.27
N ASP A 72 -0.87 -2.16 20.35
CA ASP A 72 -2.25 -2.58 20.66
C ASP A 72 -3.20 -1.40 20.88
N LYS A 73 -2.68 -0.27 21.39
CA LYS A 73 -3.46 0.96 21.55
C LYS A 73 -3.87 1.51 20.19
N GLU A 74 -2.93 1.62 19.25
CA GLU A 74 -3.24 2.01 17.86
C GLU A 74 -4.21 1.05 17.18
N ALA A 75 -4.07 -0.26 17.41
CA ALA A 75 -5.00 -1.27 16.89
C ALA A 75 -6.42 -1.03 17.41
N PHE A 76 -6.57 -0.69 18.69
CA PHE A 76 -7.85 -0.36 19.31
C PHE A 76 -8.46 0.94 18.77
N LEU A 77 -7.65 1.99 18.60
CA LEU A 77 -8.12 3.23 17.96
C LEU A 77 -8.59 2.93 16.53
N LEU A 78 -7.79 2.21 15.75
CA LEU A 78 -8.15 1.85 14.39
C LEU A 78 -9.45 1.03 14.33
N GLU A 79 -9.63 0.06 15.23
CA GLU A 79 -10.86 -0.71 15.37
C GLU A 79 -12.09 0.19 15.58
N ILE A 80 -12.03 1.14 16.53
CA ILE A 80 -13.14 2.08 16.77
C ILE A 80 -13.47 2.87 15.50
N THR A 81 -12.45 3.44 14.85
CA THR A 81 -12.65 4.24 13.64
C THR A 81 -13.27 3.42 12.51
N LEU A 82 -12.85 2.16 12.33
CA LEU A 82 -13.40 1.27 11.32
C LEU A 82 -14.83 0.81 11.65
N ILE A 83 -15.15 0.53 12.93
CA ILE A 83 -16.53 0.20 13.35
C ILE A 83 -17.45 1.39 13.10
N GLN A 84 -17.04 2.60 13.47
CA GLN A 84 -17.83 3.81 13.26
C GLN A 84 -18.08 4.08 11.79
N LYS A 85 -17.07 3.85 10.94
CA LYS A 85 -17.17 4.07 9.49
C LYS A 85 -18.04 3.04 8.77
N TYR A 86 -17.82 1.75 9.04
CA TYR A 86 -18.47 0.68 8.29
C TYR A 86 -19.77 0.17 8.93
N GLN A 87 -20.03 0.53 10.19
CA GLN A 87 -21.18 0.07 10.97
C GLN A 87 -21.45 -1.45 10.82
N PRO A 88 -20.44 -2.33 10.97
CA PRO A 88 -20.57 -3.74 10.58
C PRO A 88 -21.66 -4.45 11.38
N TYR A 89 -22.44 -5.33 10.74
CA TYR A 89 -23.62 -5.95 11.36
C TYR A 89 -23.31 -6.61 12.72
N TYR A 90 -22.22 -7.38 12.80
CA TYR A 90 -21.88 -8.17 13.99
C TYR A 90 -21.25 -7.37 15.14
N ASN A 91 -20.69 -6.17 14.89
CA ASN A 91 -20.22 -5.29 15.95
C ASN A 91 -21.42 -4.70 16.72
N ILE A 92 -21.51 -4.94 18.03
CA ILE A 92 -22.62 -4.41 18.85
C ILE A 92 -22.24 -3.06 19.45
N LYS A 93 -21.04 -3.00 20.05
CA LYS A 93 -20.48 -1.80 20.71
C LYS A 93 -19.76 -0.92 19.68
N LEU A 94 -19.51 0.33 20.05
CA LEU A 94 -18.69 1.31 19.28
C LEU A 94 -19.31 1.77 17.94
N LYS A 95 -20.53 1.31 17.61
CA LYS A 95 -21.32 1.81 16.48
C LYS A 95 -21.79 3.25 16.67
N LYS A 96 -22.27 3.57 17.87
CA LYS A 96 -22.76 4.90 18.25
C LYS A 96 -21.95 5.40 19.44
N GLY A 97 -21.45 6.64 19.35
CA GLY A 97 -20.60 7.28 20.35
C GLY A 97 -19.76 8.38 19.70
N THR A 98 -19.58 9.51 20.39
CA THR A 98 -19.03 10.77 19.86
C THR A 98 -17.50 10.81 19.70
N GLY A 99 -16.79 9.70 19.95
CA GLY A 99 -15.34 9.61 19.74
C GLY A 99 -14.59 9.17 20.99
N TYR A 100 -13.28 9.36 20.98
CA TYR A 100 -12.42 8.99 22.12
C TYR A 100 -12.55 9.99 23.26
N PRO A 101 -12.42 9.55 24.52
CA PRO A 101 -12.38 10.46 25.65
C PRO A 101 -11.07 11.25 25.68
N TYR A 102 -11.18 12.56 25.91
CA TYR A 102 -10.11 13.51 26.13
C TYR A 102 -10.29 14.18 27.48
N ILE A 103 -9.20 14.52 28.14
CA ILE A 103 -9.21 15.44 29.28
C ILE A 103 -9.04 16.85 28.74
N LYS A 104 -10.03 17.71 29.00
CA LYS A 104 -10.05 19.13 28.66
C LYS A 104 -9.75 19.97 29.89
N ILE A 105 -8.86 20.96 29.76
CA ILE A 105 -8.72 22.09 30.69
C ILE A 105 -9.39 23.30 30.04
N THR A 106 -10.48 23.80 30.64
CA THR A 106 -11.26 24.91 30.08
C THR A 106 -10.47 26.23 30.04
N ASN A 107 -10.83 27.11 29.11
CA ASN A 107 -10.26 28.44 28.94
C ASN A 107 -11.27 29.51 29.39
N GLU A 108 -11.63 29.47 30.66
CA GLU A 108 -12.55 30.43 31.32
C GLU A 108 -11.83 31.08 32.52
N LYS A 109 -12.43 32.12 33.13
CA LYS A 109 -11.81 32.84 34.29
C LYS A 109 -11.35 31.89 35.39
N ASP A 110 -12.17 30.88 35.71
CA ASP A 110 -11.85 29.83 36.68
C ASP A 110 -11.78 28.45 35.98
N PRO A 111 -10.61 28.07 35.44
CA PRO A 111 -10.44 26.83 34.70
C PRO A 111 -10.84 25.59 35.50
N ARG A 112 -11.41 24.60 34.80
CA ARG A 112 -11.72 23.26 35.32
C ARG A 112 -11.23 22.18 34.38
N THR A 113 -11.04 20.98 34.93
CA THR A 113 -10.76 19.77 34.16
C THR A 113 -12.03 18.94 33.95
N MET A 114 -12.25 18.42 32.74
CA MET A 114 -13.41 17.58 32.42
C MET A 114 -13.10 16.58 31.29
N ILE A 115 -13.88 15.51 31.19
CA ILE A 115 -13.81 14.58 30.05
C ILE A 115 -14.73 15.07 28.95
N VAL A 116 -14.24 15.04 27.72
CA VAL A 116 -15.01 15.39 26.51
C VAL A 116 -14.73 14.38 25.39
N SER A 117 -15.68 14.21 24.49
CA SER A 117 -15.51 13.39 23.27
C SER A 117 -14.94 14.17 22.09
N ASP A 118 -15.12 15.50 22.10
CA ASP A 118 -14.86 16.37 20.95
C ASP A 118 -13.85 17.46 21.30
N VAL A 119 -12.87 17.64 20.41
CA VAL A 119 -11.89 18.72 20.49
C VAL A 119 -12.42 19.93 19.71
N ARG A 120 -12.58 21.07 20.39
CA ARG A 120 -13.09 22.33 19.80
C ARG A 120 -11.98 23.37 19.72
N LYS A 121 -12.11 24.34 18.81
CA LYS A 121 -11.22 25.50 18.70
C LYS A 121 -11.67 26.61 19.66
N ASP A 122 -11.63 26.34 20.96
CA ASP A 122 -12.13 27.24 22.01
C ASP A 122 -11.01 27.77 22.94
N GLY A 123 -9.74 27.62 22.52
CA GLY A 123 -8.58 28.04 23.31
C GLY A 123 -8.30 27.16 24.54
N ALA A 124 -9.11 26.13 24.79
CA ALA A 124 -8.89 25.15 25.85
C ALA A 124 -7.75 24.17 25.49
N TYR A 125 -7.19 23.52 26.51
CA TYR A 125 -6.20 22.45 26.31
C TYR A 125 -6.88 21.10 26.32
N TYR A 126 -6.50 20.21 25.41
CA TYR A 126 -7.06 18.86 25.28
C TYR A 126 -5.92 17.82 25.32
N PHE A 127 -6.11 16.77 26.11
CA PHE A 127 -5.13 15.70 26.32
C PHE A 127 -5.80 14.34 26.09
N GLY A 128 -5.19 13.48 25.28
CA GLY A 128 -5.77 12.20 24.86
C GLY A 128 -5.39 11.85 23.41
N PRO A 129 -6.09 10.91 22.77
CA PRO A 129 -7.23 10.15 23.24
C PRO A 129 -6.84 9.13 24.28
N TYR A 130 -7.73 8.93 25.24
CA TYR A 130 -7.63 7.81 26.17
C TYR A 130 -8.19 6.55 25.51
N PRO A 131 -7.62 5.36 25.83
CA PRO A 131 -8.08 4.10 25.26
C PRO A 131 -9.52 3.77 25.67
N ASN A 132 -10.01 4.26 26.80
CA ASN A 132 -11.41 4.14 27.18
C ASN A 132 -11.74 5.23 28.19
N VAL A 133 -13.02 5.37 28.50
CA VAL A 133 -13.51 6.39 29.44
C VAL A 133 -12.95 6.15 30.83
N TYR A 134 -12.84 4.89 31.27
CA TYR A 134 -12.26 4.54 32.58
C TYR A 134 -10.83 5.07 32.76
N ALA A 135 -9.96 4.91 31.76
CA ALA A 135 -8.61 5.49 31.80
C ALA A 135 -8.66 7.02 31.81
N ALA A 136 -9.56 7.65 31.04
CA ALA A 136 -9.70 9.10 31.13
C ALA A 136 -10.15 9.56 32.54
N GLU A 137 -11.08 8.81 33.17
CA GLU A 137 -11.58 9.08 34.51
C GLU A 137 -10.51 8.91 35.58
N GLU A 138 -9.73 7.84 35.56
CA GLU A 138 -8.64 7.61 36.52
C GLU A 138 -7.57 8.73 36.44
N THR A 139 -7.12 9.11 35.24
CA THR A 139 -6.20 10.25 35.10
C THR A 139 -6.84 11.55 35.58
N LEU A 140 -8.11 11.80 35.24
CA LEU A 140 -8.79 13.02 35.65
C LEU A 140 -8.90 13.11 37.18
N GLN A 141 -9.27 12.01 37.84
CA GLN A 141 -9.37 11.94 39.30
C GLN A 141 -8.01 12.18 39.95
N PHE A 142 -6.93 11.60 39.42
CA PHE A 142 -5.57 11.85 39.89
C PHE A 142 -5.20 13.34 39.79
N ILE A 143 -5.40 13.95 38.61
CA ILE A 143 -5.10 15.36 38.37
C ILE A 143 -5.88 16.24 39.35
N GLN A 144 -7.16 15.97 39.55
CA GLN A 144 -8.02 16.75 40.45
C GLN A 144 -7.61 16.63 41.92
N ARG A 145 -6.93 15.56 42.32
CA ARG A 145 -6.38 15.39 43.68
C ARG A 145 -5.05 16.12 43.88
N VAL A 146 -4.19 16.15 42.86
CA VAL A 146 -2.79 16.61 42.98
C VAL A 146 -2.59 18.06 42.50
N TYR A 147 -3.35 18.48 41.50
CA TYR A 147 -3.23 19.79 40.84
C TYR A 147 -4.59 20.51 40.90
N PRO A 148 -4.89 21.21 42.00
CA PRO A 148 -6.21 21.76 42.24
C PRO A 148 -6.55 22.85 41.21
N LEU A 149 -7.69 22.68 40.54
CA LEU A 149 -8.39 23.69 39.74
C LEU A 149 -9.83 23.85 40.28
N ARG A 150 -10.70 24.61 39.61
CA ARG A 150 -12.10 24.70 40.03
C ARG A 150 -12.82 23.37 39.83
N ARG A 151 -13.57 22.91 40.85
CA ARG A 151 -14.46 21.73 40.76
C ARG A 151 -15.95 22.05 40.91
N CYS A 152 -16.29 23.25 41.38
CA CYS A 152 -17.68 23.71 41.51
C CYS A 152 -18.17 24.43 40.25
N ASN A 153 -19.47 24.76 40.22
CA ASN A 153 -20.10 25.51 39.13
C ASN A 153 -19.92 27.04 39.24
N GLY A 154 -18.94 27.52 40.01
CA GLY A 154 -18.69 28.96 40.22
C GLY A 154 -18.86 29.40 41.68
N TYR A 155 -19.13 30.70 41.87
CA TYR A 155 -19.28 31.33 43.18
C TYR A 155 -20.57 30.87 43.89
N GLN A 156 -20.43 30.41 45.13
CA GLN A 156 -21.50 29.88 45.98
C GLN A 156 -21.55 30.57 47.36
N GLY A 157 -20.66 31.53 47.63
CA GLY A 157 -20.60 32.27 48.89
C GLY A 157 -20.05 31.49 50.10
N ARG A 158 -19.70 30.21 49.95
CA ARG A 158 -19.14 29.37 51.02
C ARG A 158 -18.12 28.37 50.49
N PRO A 159 -17.10 27.98 51.29
CA PRO A 159 -16.12 26.98 50.88
C PRO A 159 -16.78 25.60 50.71
N CYS A 160 -16.35 24.86 49.70
CA CYS A 160 -16.81 23.50 49.45
C CYS A 160 -15.86 22.44 50.04
N LEU A 161 -16.34 21.20 50.14
CA LEU A 161 -15.54 20.08 50.65
C LEU A 161 -14.20 19.92 49.92
N TYR A 162 -14.19 20.08 48.58
CA TYR A 162 -12.96 19.99 47.79
C TYR A 162 -11.92 21.05 48.15
N TYR A 163 -12.34 22.24 48.57
CA TYR A 163 -11.40 23.26 49.06
C TYR A 163 -10.76 22.81 50.38
N HIS A 164 -11.56 22.33 51.34
CA HIS A 164 -11.06 21.84 52.62
C HIS A 164 -10.12 20.63 52.47
N MET A 165 -10.34 19.80 51.44
CA MET A 165 -9.44 18.69 51.09
C MET A 165 -8.21 19.11 50.27
N GLY A 166 -8.03 20.39 49.96
CA GLY A 166 -6.91 20.88 49.13
C GLY A 166 -7.01 20.53 47.63
N GLN A 167 -8.17 20.06 47.17
CA GLN A 167 -8.44 19.62 45.79
C GLN A 167 -9.08 20.71 44.92
N CYS A 168 -9.23 21.94 45.44
CA CYS A 168 -9.80 23.08 44.73
C CYS A 168 -9.18 24.39 45.26
N LEU A 169 -9.00 25.39 44.39
CA LEU A 169 -8.41 26.69 44.78
C LEU A 169 -9.39 27.61 45.52
N GLY A 170 -10.70 27.31 45.51
CA GLY A 170 -11.69 28.02 46.31
C GLY A 170 -12.48 29.11 45.60
N ALA A 171 -12.57 29.10 44.27
CA ALA A 171 -13.39 30.03 43.48
C ALA A 171 -14.89 30.06 43.85
N CYS A 172 -15.35 29.12 44.69
CA CYS A 172 -16.70 29.13 45.25
C CYS A 172 -16.94 30.24 46.28
N PHE A 173 -15.92 30.82 46.89
CA PHE A 173 -16.13 31.80 47.97
C PHE A 173 -15.10 32.93 48.02
N LYS A 174 -14.03 32.85 47.22
CA LYS A 174 -13.01 33.90 47.11
C LYS A 174 -12.57 34.07 45.66
N ASP A 175 -12.06 35.25 45.35
CA ASP A 175 -11.38 35.48 44.07
C ASP A 175 -10.01 34.81 44.12
N VAL A 176 -9.70 34.02 43.09
CA VAL A 176 -8.45 33.28 42.98
C VAL A 176 -7.57 33.98 41.93
N PRO A 177 -6.35 34.41 42.27
CA PRO A 177 -5.45 35.04 41.30
C PRO A 177 -5.16 34.14 40.10
N GLN A 178 -5.18 34.71 38.89
CA GLN A 178 -4.92 33.95 37.65
C GLN A 178 -3.58 33.20 37.67
N LYS A 179 -2.54 33.80 38.28
CA LYS A 179 -1.22 33.18 38.47
C LYS A 179 -1.27 31.82 39.16
N ASP A 180 -2.23 31.62 40.07
CA ASP A 180 -2.38 30.35 40.78
C ASP A 180 -2.94 29.26 39.88
N TYR A 181 -3.90 29.61 39.01
CA TYR A 181 -4.37 28.71 37.96
C TYR A 181 -3.26 28.38 36.97
N ASP A 182 -2.55 29.38 36.46
CA ASP A 182 -1.50 29.19 35.46
C ASP A 182 -0.40 28.26 35.98
N ARG A 183 -0.01 28.42 37.25
CA ARG A 183 0.94 27.53 37.93
C ARG A 183 0.45 26.08 37.97
N GLN A 184 -0.82 25.84 38.29
CA GLN A 184 -1.37 24.47 38.30
C GLN A 184 -1.51 23.91 36.88
N ILE A 185 -1.99 24.71 35.92
CA ILE A 185 -2.10 24.32 34.52
C ILE A 185 -0.73 23.93 33.94
N ALA A 186 0.33 24.68 34.26
CA ALA A 186 1.69 24.34 33.85
C ALA A 186 2.14 22.98 34.40
N ARG A 187 1.82 22.66 35.66
CA ARG A 187 2.11 21.36 36.27
C ARG A 187 1.30 20.23 35.64
N ILE A 188 0.01 20.46 35.37
CA ILE A 188 -0.86 19.50 34.69
C ILE A 188 -0.35 19.20 33.28
N LYS A 189 -0.02 20.25 32.51
CA LYS A 189 0.61 20.13 31.18
C LYS A 189 1.90 19.32 31.27
N SER A 190 2.78 19.64 32.20
CA SER A 190 4.06 18.94 32.39
C SER A 190 3.85 17.45 32.68
N PHE A 191 2.92 17.12 33.58
CA PHE A 191 2.56 15.74 33.93
C PHE A 191 1.99 14.99 32.71
N LEU A 192 0.99 15.56 32.03
CA LEU A 192 0.34 14.96 30.86
C LEU A 192 1.26 14.87 29.64
N ASN A 193 2.33 15.65 29.58
CA ASN A 193 3.37 15.59 28.55
C ASN A 193 4.45 14.53 28.86
N GLY A 194 4.25 13.69 29.87
CA GLY A 194 5.15 12.58 30.20
C GLY A 194 6.27 12.93 31.17
N ASN A 195 6.36 14.17 31.68
CA ASN A 195 7.34 14.51 32.73
C ASN A 195 6.82 14.04 34.11
N THR A 196 6.80 12.72 34.30
CA THR A 196 6.20 12.07 35.47
C THR A 196 7.22 11.70 36.55
N ALA A 197 8.53 11.78 36.27
CA ALA A 197 9.59 11.31 37.15
C ALA A 197 9.51 11.90 38.57
N LYS A 198 9.32 13.22 38.69
CA LYS A 198 9.21 13.89 39.99
C LYS A 198 7.96 13.47 40.78
N VAL A 199 6.86 13.21 40.07
CA VAL A 199 5.59 12.79 40.67
C VAL A 199 5.68 11.34 41.13
N LYS A 200 6.24 10.45 40.30
CA LYS A 200 6.53 9.06 40.68
C LYS A 200 7.43 8.99 41.90
N ALA A 201 8.51 9.77 41.94
CA ALA A 201 9.39 9.80 43.11
C ALA A 201 8.65 10.23 44.39
N THR A 202 7.75 11.21 44.27
CA THR A 202 6.93 11.67 45.39
C THR A 202 5.94 10.59 45.85
N LEU A 203 5.21 9.97 44.93
CA LEU A 203 4.26 8.90 45.24
C LEU A 203 4.97 7.66 45.79
N THR A 204 6.14 7.30 45.27
CA THR A 204 6.93 6.17 45.77
C THR A 204 7.34 6.42 47.22
N LYS A 205 7.77 7.64 47.54
CA LYS A 205 8.08 8.01 48.93
C LYS A 205 6.85 7.96 49.84
N GLN A 206 5.69 8.42 49.37
CA GLN A 206 4.43 8.35 50.14
C GLN A 206 3.95 6.91 50.34
N MET A 207 4.08 6.07 49.31
CA MET A 207 3.79 4.64 49.38
C MET A 207 4.66 3.95 50.41
N GLN A 208 5.97 4.23 50.40
CA GLN A 208 6.92 3.67 51.35
C GLN A 208 6.57 4.10 52.79
N VAL A 209 6.31 5.40 53.01
CA VAL A 209 5.90 5.90 54.34
C VAL A 209 4.60 5.25 54.82
N ALA A 210 3.63 5.02 53.94
CA ALA A 210 2.39 4.34 54.30
C ALA A 210 2.63 2.85 54.63
N ALA A 211 3.49 2.17 53.87
CA ALA A 211 3.89 0.79 54.14
C ALA A 211 4.66 0.66 55.47
N ASP A 212 5.57 1.59 55.75
CA ASP A 212 6.35 1.64 56.99
C ASP A 212 5.46 1.90 58.22
N LYS A 213 4.27 2.49 58.02
CA LYS A 213 3.23 2.70 59.04
C LYS A 213 2.18 1.57 59.11
N GLU A 214 2.39 0.47 58.37
CA GLU A 214 1.45 -0.65 58.26
C GLU A 214 0.07 -0.27 57.67
N GLU A 215 -0.02 0.86 56.96
CA GLU A 215 -1.22 1.31 56.24
C GLU A 215 -1.31 0.65 54.85
N TYR A 216 -1.41 -0.69 54.79
CA TYR A 216 -1.25 -1.46 53.55
C TYR A 216 -2.29 -1.15 52.47
N GLU A 217 -3.53 -0.84 52.84
CA GLU A 217 -4.55 -0.42 51.86
C GLU A 217 -4.14 0.89 51.19
N ARG A 218 -3.64 1.84 51.97
CA ARG A 218 -3.18 3.14 51.47
C ARG A 218 -1.94 3.01 50.60
N ALA A 219 -0.98 2.18 51.01
CA ALA A 219 0.18 1.85 50.19
C ALA A 219 -0.24 1.17 48.87
N GLY A 220 -1.22 0.26 48.92
CA GLY A 220 -1.82 -0.39 47.76
C GLY A 220 -2.43 0.60 46.77
N GLU A 221 -3.25 1.56 47.25
CA GLU A 221 -3.82 2.62 46.41
C GLU A 221 -2.74 3.45 45.71
N ILE A 222 -1.67 3.82 46.42
CA ILE A 222 -0.57 4.63 45.86
C ILE A 222 0.25 3.81 44.86
N ARG A 223 0.51 2.53 45.13
CA ARG A 223 1.16 1.60 44.19
C ARG A 223 0.38 1.51 42.88
N ASP A 224 -0.93 1.36 42.98
CA ASP A 224 -1.79 1.21 41.81
C ASP A 224 -1.85 2.53 41.01
N GLN A 225 -1.80 3.70 41.69
CA GLN A 225 -1.60 5.00 41.03
C GLN A 225 -0.25 5.09 40.29
N ILE A 226 0.86 4.60 40.87
CA ILE A 226 2.18 4.59 40.21
C ILE A 226 2.13 3.72 38.95
N ARG A 227 1.60 2.50 39.06
CA ARG A 227 1.40 1.58 37.91
C ARG A 227 0.53 2.19 36.83
N TYR A 228 -0.50 2.93 37.22
CA TYR A 228 -1.37 3.64 36.31
C TYR A 228 -0.62 4.75 35.54
N ILE A 229 0.19 5.55 36.24
CA ILE A 229 1.02 6.61 35.62
C ILE A 229 1.99 5.99 34.59
N GLU A 230 2.61 4.86 34.93
CA GLU A 230 3.50 4.09 34.04
C GLU A 230 2.78 3.53 32.81
N ALA A 231 1.59 2.97 32.97
CA ALA A 231 0.85 2.35 31.89
C ALA A 231 0.20 3.37 30.93
N THR A 232 -0.23 4.51 31.48
CA THR A 232 -1.10 5.46 30.79
C THR A 232 -0.37 6.72 30.34
N VAL A 233 0.39 7.39 31.21
CA VAL A 233 0.95 8.74 30.94
C VAL A 233 2.26 8.68 30.15
N GLU A 234 3.16 7.74 30.46
CA GLU A 234 4.47 7.61 29.75
C GLU A 234 4.36 7.17 28.28
N LYS A 235 3.21 6.63 27.88
CA LYS A 235 2.93 6.22 26.49
C LYS A 235 2.00 7.16 25.73
N GLN A 236 1.55 8.25 26.36
CA GLN A 236 0.69 9.25 25.75
C GLN A 236 1.52 10.45 25.31
N LYS A 237 1.90 10.48 24.03
CA LYS A 237 2.38 11.72 23.42
C LYS A 237 1.21 12.68 23.28
N ILE A 238 1.50 13.97 23.43
CA ILE A 238 0.67 15.07 22.99
C ILE A 238 0.22 14.75 21.56
N ILE A 239 -1.08 14.56 21.33
CA ILE A 239 -1.54 14.76 19.95
C ILE A 239 -1.29 16.22 19.67
N SER A 240 -0.37 16.45 18.74
CA SER A 240 -0.25 17.71 18.05
C SER A 240 -1.66 18.30 17.82
N THR A 241 -1.88 19.56 18.19
CA THR A 241 -3.10 20.34 17.85
C THR A 241 -3.32 20.49 16.33
N ASP A 242 -2.54 19.76 15.56
CA ASP A 242 -2.52 19.65 14.12
C ASP A 242 -3.68 18.80 13.61
N HIS A 243 -4.83 19.46 13.49
CA HIS A 243 -6.03 18.93 12.83
C HIS A 243 -5.92 18.95 11.29
N THR A 244 -4.73 19.18 10.74
CA THR A 244 -4.52 19.24 9.29
C THR A 244 -4.87 17.88 8.69
N THR A 245 -5.77 17.90 7.72
CA THR A 245 -6.13 16.73 6.95
C THR A 245 -4.95 16.35 6.07
N ARG A 246 -4.55 15.07 6.12
CA ARG A 246 -3.41 14.56 5.36
C ARG A 246 -3.73 13.26 4.68
N ASP A 247 -3.18 13.06 3.51
CA ASP A 247 -3.11 11.72 2.93
C ASP A 247 -1.64 11.34 2.87
N LEU A 248 -1.33 10.13 3.34
CA LEU A 248 0.02 9.59 3.36
C LEU A 248 0.07 8.44 2.38
N PHE A 249 0.98 8.53 1.41
CA PHE A 249 1.23 7.50 0.42
C PHE A 249 2.58 6.87 0.69
N ASN A 250 2.65 5.54 0.56
CA ASN A 250 3.93 4.84 0.53
C ASN A 250 3.80 3.58 -0.33
N PHE A 251 4.91 3.04 -0.81
CA PHE A 251 4.93 1.86 -1.66
C PHE A 251 6.04 0.89 -1.29
N TYR A 252 5.92 -0.33 -1.81
CA TYR A 252 6.98 -1.32 -1.82
C TYR A 252 6.94 -2.02 -3.17
N MET A 253 8.10 -2.21 -3.78
CA MET A 253 8.25 -2.93 -5.04
C MET A 253 9.10 -4.17 -4.81
N ASP A 254 8.63 -5.29 -5.32
CA ASP A 254 9.40 -6.53 -5.40
C ASP A 254 8.92 -7.36 -6.59
N LYS A 255 9.84 -8.12 -7.21
CA LYS A 255 9.56 -9.00 -8.36
C LYS A 255 8.73 -8.35 -9.49
N GLY A 256 8.95 -7.07 -9.77
CA GLY A 256 8.25 -6.33 -10.85
C GLY A 256 6.80 -5.94 -10.53
N TRP A 257 6.35 -6.12 -9.29
CA TRP A 257 5.05 -5.64 -8.81
C TRP A 257 5.24 -4.54 -7.78
N ILE A 258 4.30 -3.59 -7.75
CA ILE A 258 4.25 -2.54 -6.74
C ILE A 258 3.01 -2.72 -5.88
N SER A 259 3.17 -2.55 -4.57
CA SER A 259 2.07 -2.39 -3.63
C SER A 259 2.12 -0.99 -3.05
N ILE A 260 1.07 -0.21 -3.31
CA ILE A 260 0.87 1.14 -2.79
C ILE A 260 -0.13 1.11 -1.64
N GLN A 261 0.20 1.81 -0.56
CA GLN A 261 -0.68 2.06 0.58
C GLN A 261 -1.00 3.55 0.69
N VAL A 262 -2.27 3.84 0.89
CA VAL A 262 -2.79 5.20 1.11
C VAL A 262 -3.47 5.25 2.46
N PHE A 263 -2.93 6.07 3.36
CA PHE A 263 -3.42 6.30 4.70
C PHE A 263 -4.05 7.69 4.77
N PHE A 264 -5.38 7.74 4.95
CA PHE A 264 -6.11 9.00 5.07
C PHE A 264 -6.13 9.41 6.53
N ILE A 265 -5.44 10.49 6.85
CA ILE A 265 -5.31 11.03 8.19
C ILE A 265 -6.21 12.26 8.32
N ARG A 266 -7.14 12.28 9.27
CA ARG A 266 -7.98 13.45 9.57
C ARG A 266 -7.99 13.64 11.07
N GLN A 267 -7.86 14.89 11.54
CA GLN A 267 -7.79 15.20 12.98
C GLN A 267 -6.76 14.33 13.73
N ALA A 268 -5.58 14.12 13.13
CA ALA A 268 -4.50 13.25 13.63
C ALA A 268 -4.86 11.75 13.81
N ARG A 269 -5.92 11.26 13.15
CA ARG A 269 -6.37 9.85 13.19
C ARG A 269 -6.32 9.22 11.80
N LEU A 270 -5.95 7.94 11.73
CA LEU A 270 -6.06 7.14 10.50
C LEU A 270 -7.54 6.76 10.26
N MET A 271 -8.18 7.41 9.30
CA MET A 271 -9.60 7.24 8.97
C MET A 271 -9.88 6.10 8.00
N LYS A 272 -8.96 5.90 7.07
CA LYS A 272 -9.13 4.94 5.97
C LYS A 272 -7.74 4.48 5.53
N ARG A 273 -7.71 3.23 5.08
CA ARG A 273 -6.62 2.68 4.28
C ARG A 273 -7.17 2.29 2.92
N GLU A 274 -6.45 2.64 1.86
CA GLU A 274 -6.59 2.00 0.56
C GLU A 274 -5.28 1.32 0.19
N LYS A 275 -5.39 0.14 -0.44
CA LYS A 275 -4.26 -0.59 -0.98
C LYS A 275 -4.45 -0.78 -2.48
N ARG A 276 -3.38 -0.64 -3.25
CA ARG A 276 -3.37 -0.89 -4.70
C ARG A 276 -2.15 -1.70 -5.06
N LEU A 277 -2.34 -2.67 -5.94
CA LEU A 277 -1.31 -3.61 -6.32
C LEU A 277 -1.44 -3.87 -7.82
N PHE A 278 -0.35 -3.65 -8.55
CA PHE A 278 -0.30 -3.76 -10.01
C PHE A 278 1.15 -4.02 -10.48
N PRO A 279 1.35 -4.57 -11.68
CA PRO A 279 2.69 -4.73 -12.25
C PRO A 279 3.29 -3.37 -12.60
N VAL A 280 4.61 -3.23 -12.41
CA VAL A 280 5.34 -2.00 -12.72
C VAL A 280 5.77 -2.03 -14.18
N VAL A 281 5.39 -1.00 -14.95
CA VAL A 281 5.80 -0.84 -16.36
C VAL A 281 6.99 0.11 -16.47
N ASN A 282 7.08 1.11 -15.58
CA ASN A 282 8.13 2.13 -15.53
C ASN A 282 9.13 1.96 -14.36
N THR A 283 9.65 3.04 -13.77
CA THR A 283 10.30 2.97 -12.45
C THR A 283 9.25 2.95 -11.35
N ALA A 284 9.58 2.45 -10.15
CA ALA A 284 8.62 2.39 -9.06
C ALA A 284 8.17 3.80 -8.63
N GLU A 285 9.10 4.74 -8.70
CA GLU A 285 8.91 6.16 -8.44
C GLU A 285 7.93 6.78 -9.44
N GLU A 286 8.13 6.57 -10.75
CA GLU A 286 7.25 7.09 -11.80
C GLU A 286 5.83 6.51 -11.72
N GLU A 287 5.70 5.20 -11.50
CA GLU A 287 4.39 4.55 -11.34
C GLU A 287 3.67 5.05 -10.08
N PHE A 288 4.42 5.27 -8.99
CA PHE A 288 3.87 5.78 -7.75
C PHE A 288 3.43 7.25 -7.88
N GLU A 289 4.22 8.10 -8.54
CA GLU A 289 3.85 9.48 -8.84
C GLU A 289 2.61 9.54 -9.75
N SER A 290 2.59 8.77 -10.83
CA SER A 290 1.44 8.63 -11.74
C SER A 290 0.19 8.18 -10.99
N PHE A 291 0.33 7.19 -10.10
CA PHE A 291 -0.77 6.73 -9.26
C PHE A 291 -1.34 7.84 -8.38
N ILE A 292 -0.49 8.65 -7.74
CA ILE A 292 -0.95 9.76 -6.88
C ILE A 292 -1.74 10.80 -7.72
N LEU A 293 -1.24 11.14 -8.91
CA LEU A 293 -1.90 12.09 -9.80
C LEU A 293 -3.27 11.57 -10.25
N GLN A 294 -3.32 10.34 -10.76
CA GLN A 294 -4.58 9.69 -11.16
C GLN A 294 -5.52 9.48 -9.98
N PHE A 295 -4.97 9.26 -8.78
CA PHE A 295 -5.77 9.14 -7.57
C PHE A 295 -6.54 10.45 -7.32
N TYR A 296 -5.89 11.61 -7.39
CA TYR A 296 -6.56 12.90 -7.14
C TYR A 296 -7.37 13.45 -8.32
N ASP A 297 -7.13 13.00 -9.54
CA ASP A 297 -7.89 13.42 -10.73
C ASP A 297 -9.34 12.89 -10.76
N ARG A 298 -9.63 11.86 -9.96
CA ARG A 298 -10.99 11.30 -9.85
C ARG A 298 -11.96 12.30 -9.20
N LYS A 299 -13.07 12.60 -9.88
CA LYS A 299 -14.11 13.61 -9.51
C LYS A 299 -14.60 13.59 -8.05
N ASN A 300 -14.47 12.48 -7.31
CA ASN A 300 -14.97 12.32 -5.94
C ASN A 300 -13.89 12.29 -4.85
N ASN A 301 -12.62 12.53 -5.19
CA ASN A 301 -11.55 12.51 -4.20
C ASN A 301 -11.32 13.90 -3.58
N VAL A 302 -11.71 14.03 -2.31
CA VAL A 302 -11.50 15.26 -1.53
C VAL A 302 -10.03 15.42 -1.18
N LYS A 303 -9.39 16.44 -1.75
CA LYS A 303 -7.99 16.76 -1.51
C LYS A 303 -7.73 17.10 -0.02
N PRO A 304 -6.66 16.57 0.60
CA PRO A 304 -6.28 16.95 1.96
C PRO A 304 -5.64 18.34 1.97
N ARG A 305 -5.30 18.85 3.16
CA ARG A 305 -4.52 20.08 3.30
C ARG A 305 -3.01 19.88 3.10
N GLU A 306 -2.54 18.64 3.19
CA GLU A 306 -1.14 18.28 3.01
C GLU A 306 -1.06 16.81 2.54
N VAL A 307 -0.15 16.49 1.62
CA VAL A 307 0.12 15.12 1.18
C VAL A 307 1.50 14.71 1.66
N LEU A 308 1.64 13.50 2.19
CA LEU A 308 2.91 12.95 2.66
C LEU A 308 3.37 11.81 1.77
N VAL A 309 4.62 11.87 1.31
CA VAL A 309 5.23 10.87 0.40
C VAL A 309 6.62 10.44 0.90
N PRO A 310 7.13 9.25 0.51
CA PRO A 310 8.47 8.80 0.89
C PRO A 310 9.58 9.70 0.32
N ALA A 311 10.81 9.47 0.76
CA ALA A 311 11.97 10.16 0.20
C ALA A 311 12.24 9.68 -1.24
N GLY A 312 12.83 10.55 -2.06
CA GLY A 312 13.15 10.24 -3.47
C GLY A 312 12.07 10.63 -4.48
N MET A 313 10.94 11.18 -4.03
CA MET A 313 9.88 11.70 -4.91
C MET A 313 10.11 13.17 -5.26
N ASN A 314 9.57 13.61 -6.40
CA ASN A 314 9.58 15.03 -6.77
C ASN A 314 8.40 15.78 -6.13
N ASN A 315 8.61 16.22 -4.88
CA ASN A 315 7.57 16.89 -4.09
C ASN A 315 7.05 18.18 -4.74
N ASP A 316 7.91 18.95 -5.40
CA ASP A 316 7.52 20.24 -5.98
C ASP A 316 6.55 20.02 -7.15
N VAL A 317 6.88 19.10 -8.07
CA VAL A 317 6.00 18.74 -9.19
C VAL A 317 4.66 18.18 -8.70
N LEU A 318 4.68 17.27 -7.73
CA LEU A 318 3.44 16.73 -7.17
C LEU A 318 2.60 17.82 -6.50
N SER A 319 3.24 18.74 -5.78
CA SER A 319 2.57 19.85 -5.10
C SER A 319 1.88 20.78 -6.09
N ASP A 320 2.56 21.11 -7.19
CA ASP A 320 2.05 22.00 -8.24
C ASP A 320 0.85 21.38 -8.96
N VAL A 321 0.93 20.10 -9.34
CA VAL A 321 -0.13 19.42 -10.09
C VAL A 321 -1.35 19.12 -9.20
N ILE A 322 -1.14 18.65 -7.97
CA ILE A 322 -2.24 18.34 -7.06
C ILE A 322 -2.85 19.63 -6.50
N GLY A 323 -2.08 20.71 -6.42
CA GLY A 323 -2.49 22.00 -5.84
C GLY A 323 -2.55 21.98 -4.31
N VAL A 324 -1.78 21.10 -3.66
CA VAL A 324 -1.69 20.98 -2.20
C VAL A 324 -0.24 20.70 -1.80
N PRO A 325 0.24 21.20 -0.64
CA PRO A 325 1.61 20.97 -0.20
C PRO A 325 1.95 19.48 -0.07
N VAL A 326 3.00 19.04 -0.76
CA VAL A 326 3.55 17.67 -0.68
C VAL A 326 4.84 17.69 0.15
N ARG A 327 4.95 16.81 1.15
CA ARG A 327 6.12 16.77 2.05
C ARG A 327 6.61 15.37 2.35
N THR A 328 7.91 15.25 2.58
CA THR A 328 8.55 14.01 3.07
C THR A 328 8.82 14.11 4.57
N PRO A 329 8.17 13.30 5.43
CA PRO A 329 8.41 13.34 6.86
C PRO A 329 9.74 12.67 7.23
N GLN A 330 10.63 13.44 7.86
CA GLN A 330 11.99 12.99 8.23
C GLN A 330 12.09 12.46 9.67
N ARG A 331 11.33 13.04 10.62
CA ARG A 331 11.37 12.69 12.06
C ARG A 331 9.99 12.83 12.70
N GLY A 332 9.81 12.25 13.89
CA GLY A 332 8.60 12.37 14.69
C GLY A 332 7.45 11.45 14.25
N GLU A 333 6.22 11.80 14.62
CA GLU A 333 5.04 10.94 14.42
C GLU A 333 4.69 10.72 12.94
N LYS A 334 4.83 11.76 12.10
CA LYS A 334 4.61 11.65 10.65
C LYS A 334 5.56 10.63 10.02
N ARG A 335 6.81 10.55 10.51
CA ARG A 335 7.79 9.57 10.04
C ARG A 335 7.41 8.15 10.48
N ALA A 336 6.99 7.97 11.73
CA ALA A 336 6.53 6.67 12.22
C ALA A 336 5.33 6.13 11.40
N LEU A 337 4.38 7.01 11.02
CA LEU A 337 3.27 6.64 10.13
C LEU A 337 3.75 6.28 8.71
N MET A 338 4.78 6.95 8.20
CA MET A 338 5.39 6.62 6.92
C MET A 338 6.04 5.23 6.94
N ASP A 339 6.76 4.90 8.01
CA ASP A 339 7.35 3.58 8.23
C ASP A 339 6.27 2.50 8.34
N LEU A 340 5.17 2.80 9.01
CA LEU A 340 4.03 1.88 9.12
C LEU A 340 3.38 1.60 7.76
N ALA A 341 3.23 2.62 6.92
CA ALA A 341 2.71 2.47 5.57
C ALA A 341 3.65 1.62 4.70
N ALA A 342 4.97 1.86 4.75
CA ALA A 342 5.97 1.03 4.06
C ALA A 342 5.85 -0.44 4.47
N LYS A 343 5.75 -0.70 5.77
CA LYS A 343 5.61 -2.06 6.31
C LYS A 343 4.33 -2.74 5.83
N ASN A 344 3.20 -2.02 5.80
CA ASN A 344 1.95 -2.56 5.27
C ASN A 344 2.01 -2.80 3.75
N SER A 345 2.70 -1.95 2.98
CA SER A 345 2.94 -2.15 1.54
C SER A 345 3.72 -3.44 1.29
N ARG A 346 4.79 -3.65 2.06
CA ARG A 346 5.62 -4.86 1.98
C ARG A 346 4.83 -6.13 2.31
N ILE A 347 4.15 -6.15 3.46
CA ILE A 347 3.35 -7.32 3.88
C ILE A 347 2.30 -7.67 2.83
N THR A 348 1.62 -6.66 2.25
CA THR A 348 0.59 -6.89 1.22
C THR A 348 1.17 -7.54 -0.03
N LEU A 349 2.35 -7.10 -0.47
CA LEU A 349 3.00 -7.65 -1.66
C LEU A 349 3.54 -9.07 -1.41
N GLU A 350 4.18 -9.30 -0.27
CA GLU A 350 4.67 -10.62 0.13
C GLU A 350 3.53 -11.63 0.30
N GLU A 351 2.39 -11.21 0.87
CA GLU A 351 1.18 -12.03 0.99
C GLU A 351 0.70 -12.50 -0.40
N LYS A 352 0.66 -11.59 -1.39
CA LYS A 352 0.29 -11.95 -2.76
C LYS A 352 1.21 -13.04 -3.31
N PHE A 353 2.52 -12.84 -3.27
CA PHE A 353 3.45 -13.82 -3.85
C PHE A 353 3.41 -15.16 -3.12
N ARG A 354 3.22 -15.16 -1.79
CA ARG A 354 3.09 -16.40 -1.03
C ARG A 354 1.80 -17.15 -1.32
N LEU A 355 0.68 -16.45 -1.53
CA LEU A 355 -0.56 -17.09 -1.99
C LEU A 355 -0.36 -17.74 -3.35
N LEU A 356 0.29 -17.04 -4.29
CA LEU A 356 0.65 -17.61 -5.59
C LEU A 356 1.59 -18.82 -5.45
N GLU A 357 2.60 -18.76 -4.57
CA GLU A 357 3.52 -19.88 -4.31
C GLU A 357 2.83 -21.09 -3.65
N LEU A 358 1.82 -20.87 -2.81
CA LEU A 358 1.02 -21.92 -2.19
C LEU A 358 0.07 -22.59 -3.20
N ASP A 359 -0.51 -21.81 -4.11
CA ASP A 359 -1.25 -22.34 -5.28
C ASP A 359 -0.31 -23.13 -6.22
N ASN A 360 0.93 -22.67 -6.38
CA ASN A 360 1.95 -23.30 -7.23
C ASN A 360 2.44 -24.68 -6.78
N ARG A 361 1.98 -25.22 -5.64
CA ARG A 361 2.29 -26.60 -5.24
C ARG A 361 1.55 -27.65 -6.09
N LYS A 362 0.71 -27.25 -7.05
CA LYS A 362 0.04 -28.11 -8.05
C LYS A 362 0.35 -27.74 -9.53
N THR A 363 1.56 -27.30 -9.88
CA THR A 363 1.84 -26.80 -11.26
C THR A 363 1.90 -27.87 -12.35
N VAL A 364 2.23 -29.12 -12.04
CA VAL A 364 2.21 -30.22 -13.04
C VAL A 364 0.77 -30.52 -13.45
N ASP A 365 -0.16 -30.56 -12.48
CA ASP A 365 -1.59 -30.76 -12.75
C ASP A 365 -2.18 -29.61 -13.58
N ALA A 366 -1.73 -28.36 -13.35
CA ALA A 366 -2.19 -27.19 -14.09
C ALA A 366 -1.86 -27.24 -15.60
N GLN A 367 -0.65 -27.67 -15.94
CA GLN A 367 -0.26 -27.83 -17.35
C GLN A 367 -0.99 -29.03 -17.98
N ALA A 368 -1.15 -30.11 -17.24
CA ALA A 368 -1.93 -31.26 -17.68
C ALA A 368 -3.41 -30.91 -17.95
N GLU A 369 -4.01 -30.02 -17.16
CA GLU A 369 -5.37 -29.49 -17.39
C GLU A 369 -5.46 -28.70 -18.72
N ILE A 370 -4.42 -27.92 -19.08
CA ILE A 370 -4.37 -27.22 -20.37
C ILE A 370 -4.26 -28.22 -21.52
N MET A 371 -3.35 -29.20 -21.40
CA MET A 371 -3.18 -30.23 -22.43
C MET A 371 -4.46 -31.04 -22.63
N GLU A 372 -5.10 -31.47 -21.54
CA GLU A 372 -6.36 -32.21 -21.57
C GLU A 372 -7.50 -31.41 -22.22
N ALA A 373 -7.63 -30.12 -21.90
CA ALA A 373 -8.62 -29.25 -22.52
C ALA A 373 -8.43 -29.12 -24.04
N LEU A 374 -7.19 -29.20 -24.51
CA LEU A 374 -6.83 -29.18 -25.93
C LEU A 374 -6.90 -30.56 -26.60
N GLY A 375 -7.20 -31.63 -25.85
CA GLY A 375 -7.18 -33.01 -26.35
C GLY A 375 -5.76 -33.54 -26.62
N LEU A 376 -4.75 -32.93 -26.00
CA LEU A 376 -3.34 -33.30 -26.12
C LEU A 376 -2.89 -34.27 -25.01
N PRO A 377 -1.77 -34.99 -25.20
CA PRO A 377 -1.21 -35.86 -24.18
C PRO A 377 -0.89 -35.11 -22.87
N ARG A 378 -1.32 -35.68 -21.74
CA ARG A 378 -1.16 -35.07 -20.41
C ARG A 378 0.29 -34.96 -19.93
N ASP A 379 1.19 -35.71 -20.56
CA ASP A 379 2.63 -35.75 -20.29
C ASP A 379 3.42 -34.67 -21.05
N GLY A 380 2.74 -33.73 -21.74
CA GLY A 380 3.42 -32.58 -22.33
C GLY A 380 4.05 -31.69 -21.25
N HIS A 381 5.37 -31.48 -21.37
CA HIS A 381 6.21 -30.81 -20.37
C HIS A 381 6.57 -29.37 -20.75
N VAL A 382 6.65 -29.06 -22.04
CA VAL A 382 7.20 -27.78 -22.53
C VAL A 382 6.15 -26.99 -23.31
N ILE A 383 5.89 -25.75 -22.88
CA ILE A 383 5.05 -24.78 -23.58
C ILE A 383 5.92 -23.59 -24.01
N GLU A 384 5.90 -23.22 -25.30
CA GLU A 384 6.46 -21.96 -25.80
C GLU A 384 5.34 -20.98 -26.15
N ALA A 385 5.38 -19.77 -25.60
CA ALA A 385 4.38 -18.73 -25.87
C ALA A 385 4.99 -17.52 -26.58
N PHE A 386 4.29 -17.00 -27.58
CA PHE A 386 4.72 -15.90 -28.45
C PHE A 386 3.78 -14.69 -28.36
N ASP A 387 4.35 -13.48 -28.33
CA ASP A 387 3.64 -12.21 -28.46
C ASP A 387 4.29 -11.38 -29.59
N HIS A 388 3.46 -10.95 -30.54
CA HIS A 388 3.81 -10.09 -31.68
C HIS A 388 3.25 -8.68 -31.47
N SER A 389 3.82 -7.94 -30.52
CA SER A 389 3.38 -6.57 -30.25
C SER A 389 3.92 -5.58 -31.30
N HIS A 390 3.03 -4.92 -32.06
CA HIS A 390 3.37 -3.78 -32.91
C HIS A 390 3.03 -2.47 -32.20
N ILE A 391 4.00 -1.57 -32.05
CA ILE A 391 3.72 -0.20 -31.61
C ILE A 391 3.95 0.74 -32.80
N GLN A 392 2.92 1.51 -33.15
CA GLN A 392 2.96 2.46 -34.27
C GLN A 392 4.19 3.39 -34.14
N GLY A 393 5.06 3.36 -35.16
CA GLY A 393 6.29 4.15 -35.22
C GLY A 393 7.53 3.58 -34.51
N ALA A 394 7.55 2.30 -34.12
CA ALA A 394 8.73 1.61 -33.56
C ALA A 394 9.08 0.33 -34.35
N GLU A 395 10.34 -0.13 -34.24
CA GLU A 395 10.79 -1.40 -34.85
C GLU A 395 9.89 -2.58 -34.40
N PRO A 396 9.36 -3.40 -35.33
CA PRO A 396 8.57 -4.57 -34.96
C PRO A 396 9.42 -5.58 -34.21
N VAL A 397 8.91 -6.06 -33.08
CA VAL A 397 9.59 -7.09 -32.27
C VAL A 397 8.63 -8.15 -31.79
N SER A 398 9.16 -9.36 -31.68
CA SER A 398 8.46 -10.49 -31.09
C SER A 398 9.22 -11.02 -29.88
N ALA A 399 8.47 -11.52 -28.91
CA ALA A 399 9.01 -12.13 -27.70
C ALA A 399 8.49 -13.56 -27.56
N MET A 400 9.37 -14.43 -27.09
CA MET A 400 9.04 -15.82 -26.78
C MET A 400 9.48 -16.14 -25.36
N VAL A 401 8.56 -16.73 -24.60
CA VAL A 401 8.80 -17.26 -23.25
C VAL A 401 8.56 -18.76 -23.24
N GLN A 402 9.30 -19.48 -22.42
CA GLN A 402 9.17 -20.93 -22.28
C GLN A 402 8.73 -21.29 -20.87
N PHE A 403 7.81 -22.24 -20.77
CA PHE A 403 7.40 -22.85 -19.52
C PHE A 403 7.71 -24.35 -19.58
N VAL A 404 8.26 -24.88 -18.49
CA VAL A 404 8.53 -26.31 -18.29
C VAL A 404 7.82 -26.74 -17.01
N ASP A 405 6.96 -27.75 -17.08
CA ASP A 405 6.15 -28.25 -15.94
C ASP A 405 5.33 -27.15 -15.24
N GLY A 406 4.76 -26.24 -16.03
CA GLY A 406 3.98 -25.10 -15.55
C GLY A 406 4.83 -23.99 -14.90
N ARG A 407 6.16 -24.02 -15.05
CA ARG A 407 7.09 -23.03 -14.47
C ARG A 407 7.88 -22.29 -15.54
N PRO A 408 8.11 -20.96 -15.39
CA PRO A 408 8.86 -20.21 -16.38
C PRO A 408 10.34 -20.61 -16.42
N GLU A 409 10.82 -21.04 -17.59
CA GLU A 409 12.23 -21.35 -17.86
C GLU A 409 12.92 -20.16 -18.53
N LYS A 410 13.35 -19.21 -17.69
CA LYS A 410 13.85 -17.89 -18.14
C LYS A 410 15.11 -17.97 -19.00
N ASN A 411 15.91 -19.02 -18.87
CA ASN A 411 17.12 -19.19 -19.68
C ASN A 411 16.80 -19.40 -21.16
N ASN A 412 15.58 -19.87 -21.48
CA ASN A 412 15.14 -20.17 -22.83
C ASN A 412 14.28 -19.08 -23.47
N TYR A 413 14.07 -17.96 -22.79
CA TYR A 413 13.37 -16.82 -23.35
C TYR A 413 14.16 -16.23 -24.53
N ARG A 414 13.47 -15.82 -25.61
CA ARG A 414 14.11 -15.19 -26.78
C ARG A 414 13.34 -13.96 -27.24
N LYS A 415 14.11 -13.05 -27.84
CA LYS A 415 13.62 -11.80 -28.42
C LYS A 415 14.01 -11.78 -29.89
N TYR A 416 13.06 -11.48 -30.75
CA TYR A 416 13.26 -11.42 -32.20
C TYR A 416 13.04 -9.99 -32.67
N LYS A 417 14.05 -9.46 -33.36
CA LYS A 417 13.92 -8.22 -34.13
C LYS A 417 13.51 -8.57 -35.55
N LEU A 418 12.51 -7.88 -36.04
CA LEU A 418 11.90 -8.09 -37.36
C LEU A 418 12.29 -6.94 -38.28
N ALA A 419 12.40 -7.22 -39.58
CA ALA A 419 12.63 -6.18 -40.59
C ALA A 419 11.34 -5.39 -40.83
N GLN A 420 11.47 -4.13 -41.22
CA GLN A 420 10.32 -3.23 -41.44
C GLN A 420 10.01 -3.21 -42.94
N ASP A 421 8.86 -3.76 -43.34
CA ASP A 421 8.31 -3.60 -44.70
C ASP A 421 7.16 -2.58 -44.69
N GLU A 422 7.11 -1.72 -45.71
CA GLU A 422 6.04 -0.73 -45.90
C GLU A 422 4.80 -1.42 -46.51
N GLY A 423 3.88 -1.89 -45.66
CA GLY A 423 2.66 -2.60 -46.11
C GLY A 423 1.55 -2.71 -45.06
N ASP A 424 0.39 -3.20 -45.52
CA ASP A 424 -0.89 -3.30 -44.79
C ASP A 424 -0.79 -4.05 -43.44
N HIS A 425 -1.54 -3.59 -42.43
CA HIS A 425 -1.35 -4.01 -41.03
C HIS A 425 -1.60 -5.52 -40.79
N SER A 426 -2.56 -6.14 -41.50
CA SER A 426 -2.85 -7.58 -41.37
C SER A 426 -1.84 -8.48 -42.08
N ALA A 427 -1.28 -8.03 -43.21
CA ALA A 427 -0.21 -8.75 -43.93
C ALA A 427 1.08 -8.81 -43.10
N ASN A 428 1.29 -7.83 -42.22
CA ASN A 428 2.46 -7.77 -41.35
C ASN A 428 2.40 -8.75 -40.16
N GLU A 429 1.23 -9.07 -39.61
CA GLU A 429 1.10 -10.00 -38.48
C GLU A 429 1.39 -11.46 -38.91
N ASP A 430 0.85 -11.88 -40.05
CA ASP A 430 1.12 -13.18 -40.67
C ASP A 430 2.61 -13.32 -41.03
N ALA A 431 3.17 -12.35 -41.76
CA ALA A 431 4.57 -12.39 -42.18
C ALA A 431 5.55 -12.43 -40.99
N ASN A 432 5.29 -11.62 -39.96
CA ASN A 432 6.12 -11.59 -38.74
C ASN A 432 6.05 -12.91 -37.98
N THR A 433 4.86 -13.49 -37.88
CA THR A 433 4.68 -14.81 -37.24
C THR A 433 5.46 -15.87 -38.01
N ARG A 434 5.31 -15.94 -39.34
CA ARG A 434 6.05 -16.89 -40.20
C ARG A 434 7.56 -16.74 -40.01
N GLU A 435 8.09 -15.52 -40.00
CA GLU A 435 9.53 -15.27 -39.82
C GLU A 435 10.04 -15.81 -38.47
N VAL A 436 9.35 -15.47 -37.37
CA VAL A 436 9.76 -15.85 -36.00
C VAL A 436 9.73 -17.37 -35.83
N ILE A 437 8.63 -18.00 -36.21
CA ILE A 437 8.43 -19.45 -36.12
C ILE A 437 9.50 -20.15 -36.96
N ARG A 438 9.70 -19.74 -38.23
CA ARG A 438 10.74 -20.29 -39.09
C ARG A 438 12.12 -20.18 -38.46
N ARG A 439 12.50 -19.01 -37.94
CA ARG A 439 13.81 -18.77 -37.32
C ARG A 439 14.02 -19.63 -36.06
N ARG A 440 13.00 -19.76 -35.21
CA ARG A 440 13.08 -20.54 -33.97
C ARG A 440 13.23 -22.02 -34.28
N TYR A 441 12.34 -22.60 -35.07
CA TYR A 441 12.28 -24.04 -35.26
C TYR A 441 13.30 -24.58 -36.26
N THR A 442 13.69 -23.80 -37.28
CA THR A 442 14.83 -24.17 -38.14
C THR A 442 16.13 -24.28 -37.33
N ARG A 443 16.31 -23.39 -36.34
CA ARG A 443 17.47 -23.44 -35.46
C ARG A 443 17.43 -24.65 -34.54
N LEU A 444 16.28 -24.95 -33.94
CA LEU A 444 16.12 -26.16 -33.10
C LEU A 444 16.39 -27.45 -33.90
N LEU A 445 15.88 -27.53 -35.13
CA LEU A 445 16.17 -28.62 -36.07
C LEU A 445 17.68 -28.76 -36.32
N LYS A 446 18.35 -27.65 -36.65
CA LYS A 446 19.78 -27.64 -36.95
C LYS A 446 20.66 -28.00 -35.74
N GLU A 447 20.27 -27.56 -34.55
CA GLU A 447 20.98 -27.80 -33.29
C GLU A 447 20.57 -29.11 -32.59
N HIS A 448 19.60 -29.84 -33.14
CA HIS A 448 19.06 -31.10 -32.60
C HIS A 448 18.56 -30.96 -31.15
N HIS A 449 17.93 -29.81 -30.87
CA HIS A 449 17.29 -29.54 -29.58
C HIS A 449 15.84 -30.02 -29.58
N PRO A 450 15.28 -30.38 -28.40
CA PRO A 450 13.89 -30.81 -28.28
C PRO A 450 12.91 -29.70 -28.65
N PHE A 451 11.76 -30.10 -29.20
CA PHE A 451 10.64 -29.22 -29.53
C PHE A 451 9.71 -29.03 -28.33
N PRO A 452 8.92 -27.94 -28.30
CA PRO A 452 7.86 -27.81 -27.33
C PRO A 452 6.72 -28.78 -27.63
N ASP A 453 5.97 -29.15 -26.59
CA ASP A 453 4.77 -29.98 -26.69
C ASP A 453 3.53 -29.16 -27.06
N LEU A 454 3.58 -27.83 -26.85
CA LEU A 454 2.53 -26.89 -27.23
C LEU A 454 3.11 -25.50 -27.51
N ILE A 455 2.59 -24.86 -28.56
CA ILE A 455 2.86 -23.47 -28.90
C ILE A 455 1.60 -22.64 -28.59
N LEU A 456 1.76 -21.55 -27.83
CA LEU A 456 0.71 -20.58 -27.53
C LEU A 456 0.96 -19.25 -28.22
N MET A 457 0.01 -18.78 -29.02
CA MET A 457 0.06 -17.47 -29.69
C MET A 457 -0.81 -16.46 -28.92
N ASP A 458 -0.27 -15.30 -28.50
CA ASP A 458 -1.06 -14.18 -27.94
C ASP A 458 -1.75 -13.36 -29.03
N GLY A 459 -2.51 -14.03 -29.89
CA GLY A 459 -3.27 -13.40 -30.96
C GLY A 459 -4.29 -14.33 -31.61
N GLY A 460 -4.92 -13.83 -32.67
CA GLY A 460 -6.08 -14.46 -33.30
C GLY A 460 -5.74 -15.59 -34.28
N ALA A 461 -6.75 -16.00 -35.05
CA ALA A 461 -6.63 -17.08 -36.04
C ALA A 461 -5.54 -16.83 -37.11
N ILE A 462 -5.23 -15.57 -37.43
CA ILE A 462 -4.21 -15.20 -38.42
C ILE A 462 -2.83 -15.72 -37.98
N GLU A 463 -2.39 -15.38 -36.77
CA GLU A 463 -1.09 -15.80 -36.24
C GLU A 463 -1.01 -17.31 -36.03
N MET A 464 -2.10 -17.92 -35.57
CA MET A 464 -2.15 -19.38 -35.43
C MET A 464 -1.97 -20.10 -36.76
N ASN A 465 -2.69 -19.67 -37.81
CA ASN A 465 -2.60 -20.26 -39.14
C ASN A 465 -1.21 -20.06 -39.75
N ALA A 466 -0.64 -18.87 -39.57
CA ALA A 466 0.72 -18.56 -39.99
C ALA A 466 1.74 -19.51 -39.35
N ALA A 467 1.63 -19.73 -38.03
CA ALA A 467 2.52 -20.65 -37.30
C ALA A 467 2.35 -22.10 -37.76
N LYS A 468 1.10 -22.58 -37.91
CA LYS A 468 0.80 -23.94 -38.41
C LYS A 468 1.36 -24.17 -39.82
N ASP A 469 1.14 -23.23 -40.75
CA ASP A 469 1.61 -23.32 -42.13
C ASP A 469 3.13 -23.48 -42.20
N VAL A 470 3.89 -22.70 -41.43
CA VAL A 470 5.36 -22.85 -41.38
C VAL A 470 5.79 -24.19 -40.77
N LEU A 471 5.14 -24.62 -39.69
CA LEU A 471 5.50 -25.86 -39.02
C LEU A 471 5.23 -27.08 -39.92
N GLU A 472 4.03 -27.17 -40.49
CA GLU A 472 3.59 -28.32 -41.29
C GLU A 472 4.18 -28.30 -42.72
N ASN A 473 4.00 -27.20 -43.45
CA ASN A 473 4.30 -27.16 -44.88
C ASN A 473 5.75 -26.78 -45.21
N GLU A 474 6.44 -26.03 -44.33
CA GLU A 474 7.84 -25.65 -44.57
C GLU A 474 8.84 -26.52 -43.80
N LEU A 475 8.55 -26.86 -42.54
CA LEU A 475 9.47 -27.56 -41.65
C LEU A 475 9.13 -29.04 -41.43
N ASN A 476 7.94 -29.49 -41.87
CA ASN A 476 7.44 -30.84 -41.68
C ASN A 476 7.48 -31.29 -40.20
N LEU A 477 7.03 -30.40 -39.31
CA LEU A 477 6.92 -30.58 -37.87
C LEU A 477 5.46 -30.65 -37.44
N ASP A 478 5.11 -31.67 -36.66
CA ASP A 478 3.78 -31.85 -36.07
C ASP A 478 3.81 -31.35 -34.61
N ILE A 479 3.68 -30.03 -34.42
CA ILE A 479 3.66 -29.39 -33.11
C ILE A 479 2.30 -28.70 -32.92
N PRO A 480 1.54 -29.00 -31.85
CA PRO A 480 0.28 -28.34 -31.56
C PRO A 480 0.42 -26.82 -31.39
N VAL A 481 -0.43 -26.05 -32.08
CA VAL A 481 -0.52 -24.59 -31.96
C VAL A 481 -1.91 -24.19 -31.48
N ALA A 482 -1.98 -23.46 -30.35
CA ALA A 482 -3.19 -22.88 -29.80
C ALA A 482 -3.08 -21.35 -29.65
N GLY A 483 -4.21 -20.65 -29.76
CA GLY A 483 -4.29 -19.19 -29.65
C GLY A 483 -4.99 -18.77 -28.36
N MET A 484 -4.50 -17.69 -27.73
CA MET A 484 -5.05 -17.15 -26.49
C MET A 484 -5.98 -15.97 -26.79
N VAL A 485 -7.28 -16.12 -26.56
CA VAL A 485 -8.28 -15.07 -26.88
C VAL A 485 -8.71 -14.30 -25.63
N LYS A 486 -8.69 -12.96 -25.74
CA LYS A 486 -9.17 -12.02 -24.71
C LYS A 486 -10.66 -11.76 -24.92
N ASN A 487 -11.47 -11.80 -23.86
CA ASN A 487 -12.89 -11.41 -23.93
C ASN A 487 -13.09 -9.88 -23.93
N ASN A 488 -14.33 -9.43 -24.17
CA ASN A 488 -14.76 -8.01 -24.21
C ASN A 488 -14.52 -7.21 -22.91
N LYS A 489 -13.94 -7.81 -21.85
CA LYS A 489 -13.55 -7.16 -20.59
C LYS A 489 -12.04 -7.27 -20.30
N HIS A 490 -11.22 -7.58 -21.30
CA HIS A 490 -9.76 -7.79 -21.17
C HIS A 490 -9.37 -8.85 -20.13
N LYS A 491 -10.12 -9.96 -20.05
CA LYS A 491 -9.72 -11.18 -19.33
C LYS A 491 -9.58 -12.34 -20.31
N THR A 492 -8.56 -13.17 -20.12
CA THR A 492 -8.39 -14.43 -20.85
C THR A 492 -9.64 -15.27 -20.67
N ALA A 493 -10.22 -15.79 -21.75
CA ALA A 493 -11.50 -16.51 -21.65
C ALA A 493 -11.51 -17.86 -22.36
N ALA A 494 -10.76 -18.01 -23.45
CA ALA A 494 -10.81 -19.22 -24.24
C ALA A 494 -9.49 -19.48 -24.98
N LEU A 495 -9.24 -20.76 -25.23
CA LEU A 495 -8.23 -21.23 -26.17
C LEU A 495 -8.87 -21.47 -27.54
N LEU A 496 -8.17 -21.11 -28.61
CA LEU A 496 -8.49 -21.56 -29.96
C LEU A 496 -7.56 -22.72 -30.32
N TYR A 497 -8.12 -23.81 -30.83
CA TYR A 497 -7.38 -24.98 -31.26
C TYR A 497 -8.14 -25.72 -32.38
N GLY A 498 -7.43 -26.49 -33.21
CA GLY A 498 -8.04 -27.19 -34.35
C GLY A 498 -8.60 -26.26 -35.43
N ASN A 499 -9.84 -26.51 -35.89
CA ASN A 499 -10.53 -25.82 -37.00
C ASN A 499 -11.16 -24.47 -36.64
N PHE A 500 -10.83 -23.89 -35.48
CA PHE A 500 -11.15 -22.51 -35.08
C PHE A 500 -12.65 -22.14 -34.90
N ASP A 501 -13.59 -23.02 -35.23
CA ASP A 501 -15.02 -22.71 -35.18
C ASP A 501 -15.61 -22.64 -33.76
N GLN A 502 -14.90 -23.15 -32.73
CA GLN A 502 -15.36 -23.11 -31.35
C GLN A 502 -14.24 -22.78 -30.35
N PRO A 503 -14.40 -21.74 -29.52
CA PRO A 503 -13.51 -21.47 -28.39
C PRO A 503 -13.61 -22.60 -27.35
N ILE A 504 -12.47 -23.04 -26.84
CA ILE A 504 -12.36 -24.00 -25.74
C ILE A 504 -12.31 -23.22 -24.44
N ASP A 505 -13.38 -23.30 -23.67
CA ASP A 505 -13.49 -22.66 -22.36
C ASP A 505 -12.84 -23.53 -21.27
N LEU A 506 -11.93 -22.94 -20.51
CA LEU A 506 -11.40 -23.52 -19.26
C LEU A 506 -12.25 -23.05 -18.08
N ASP A 507 -12.45 -23.91 -17.06
CA ASP A 507 -13.11 -23.49 -15.82
C ASP A 507 -12.31 -22.31 -15.21
N PRO A 508 -12.91 -21.13 -14.99
CA PRO A 508 -12.24 -19.97 -14.39
C PRO A 508 -11.69 -20.20 -12.96
N ARG A 509 -12.01 -21.34 -12.36
CA ARG A 509 -11.50 -21.81 -11.06
C ARG A 509 -10.45 -22.91 -11.18
N SER A 510 -10.18 -23.40 -12.40
CA SER A 510 -9.16 -24.42 -12.66
C SER A 510 -7.74 -23.86 -12.53
N GLN A 511 -6.79 -24.75 -12.23
CA GLN A 511 -5.39 -24.36 -12.12
C GLN A 511 -4.78 -24.11 -13.51
N GLY A 512 -5.26 -24.82 -14.53
CA GLY A 512 -4.93 -24.58 -15.93
C GLY A 512 -5.31 -23.17 -16.40
N PHE A 513 -6.48 -22.67 -16.01
CA PHE A 513 -6.88 -21.29 -16.32
C PHE A 513 -5.90 -20.25 -15.72
N TYR A 514 -5.52 -20.40 -14.46
CA TYR A 514 -4.54 -19.50 -13.83
C TYR A 514 -3.13 -19.65 -14.39
N LEU A 515 -2.73 -20.83 -14.85
CA LEU A 515 -1.47 -21.01 -15.55
C LEU A 515 -1.50 -20.29 -16.91
N LEU A 516 -2.60 -20.38 -17.65
CA LEU A 516 -2.76 -19.68 -18.93
C LEU A 516 -2.68 -18.16 -18.78
N GLU A 517 -3.39 -17.58 -17.78
CA GLU A 517 -3.27 -16.14 -17.47
C GLU A 517 -1.82 -15.74 -17.14
N ARG A 518 -1.09 -16.58 -16.40
CA ARG A 518 0.33 -16.31 -16.07
C ARG A 518 1.25 -16.38 -17.28
N ILE A 519 1.03 -17.32 -18.19
CA ILE A 519 1.82 -17.44 -19.43
C ILE A 519 1.59 -16.18 -20.28
N GLN A 520 0.34 -15.76 -20.43
CA GLN A 520 -0.04 -14.58 -21.18
C GLN A 520 0.55 -13.30 -20.57
N ASP A 521 0.40 -13.11 -19.26
CA ASP A 521 1.00 -11.96 -18.56
C ASP A 521 2.52 -11.94 -18.71
N GLU A 522 3.18 -13.10 -18.66
CA GLU A 522 4.64 -13.20 -18.73
C GLU A 522 5.20 -12.95 -20.14
N VAL A 523 4.56 -13.48 -21.19
CA VAL A 523 4.97 -13.20 -22.57
C VAL A 523 4.76 -11.73 -22.91
N HIS A 524 3.64 -11.16 -22.47
CA HIS A 524 3.34 -9.75 -22.67
C HIS A 524 4.30 -8.82 -21.91
N ARG A 525 4.60 -9.14 -20.65
CA ARG A 525 5.62 -8.45 -19.85
C ARG A 525 6.98 -8.49 -20.55
N PHE A 526 7.35 -9.63 -21.13
CA PHE A 526 8.63 -9.81 -21.79
C PHE A 526 8.72 -9.02 -23.11
N ALA A 527 7.64 -8.97 -23.89
CA ALA A 527 7.51 -8.15 -25.10
C ALA A 527 7.61 -6.65 -24.80
N ILE A 528 6.83 -6.15 -23.83
CA ILE A 528 6.87 -4.74 -23.41
C ILE A 528 8.29 -4.34 -22.95
N THR A 529 8.93 -5.20 -22.15
CA THR A 529 10.31 -4.94 -21.68
C THR A 529 11.28 -4.79 -22.85
N PHE A 530 11.08 -5.52 -23.95
CA PHE A 530 11.92 -5.42 -25.13
C PHE A 530 11.70 -4.13 -25.92
N HIS A 531 10.44 -3.78 -26.18
CA HIS A 531 10.05 -2.49 -26.78
C HIS A 531 10.65 -1.31 -26.01
N ARG A 532 10.62 -1.38 -24.67
CA ARG A 532 11.19 -0.34 -23.79
C ARG A 532 12.71 -0.23 -23.94
N GLN A 533 13.43 -1.36 -24.02
CA GLN A 533 14.88 -1.37 -24.25
C GLN A 533 15.26 -0.74 -25.60
N LEU A 534 14.49 -1.01 -26.65
CA LEU A 534 14.68 -0.40 -27.97
C LEU A 534 14.41 1.10 -27.94
N ARG A 535 13.26 1.54 -27.43
CA ARG A 535 12.89 2.96 -27.35
C ARG A 535 13.85 3.81 -26.50
N SER A 536 14.40 3.25 -25.42
CA SER A 536 15.39 3.95 -24.59
C SER A 536 16.69 4.26 -25.34
N LYS A 537 17.04 3.48 -26.38
CA LYS A 537 18.16 3.75 -27.26
C LYS A 537 17.84 4.75 -28.37
N THR A 538 16.59 4.85 -28.82
CA THR A 538 16.19 5.71 -29.96
C THR A 538 15.73 7.11 -29.53
N SER A 539 15.03 7.25 -28.39
CA SER A 539 14.36 8.51 -27.99
C SER A 539 15.30 9.58 -27.42
N LEU A 540 16.45 9.21 -26.85
CA LEU A 540 17.40 10.15 -26.26
C LEU A 540 18.40 10.73 -27.28
N THR A 541 18.41 10.16 -28.49
CA THR A 541 19.53 10.28 -29.42
C THR A 541 19.18 11.17 -30.62
N SER A 542 17.97 11.04 -31.18
CA SER A 542 17.60 11.67 -32.47
C SER A 542 17.57 13.22 -32.45
N ARG A 543 16.97 13.87 -31.45
CA ARG A 543 16.84 15.35 -31.46
C ARG A 543 18.15 16.11 -31.26
N LEU A 544 19.14 15.52 -30.59
CA LEU A 544 20.46 16.13 -30.43
C LEU A 544 21.40 15.76 -31.59
N GLU A 545 21.10 14.68 -32.34
CA GLU A 545 21.86 14.25 -33.53
C GLU A 545 21.60 15.16 -34.74
N GLU A 546 20.39 15.68 -34.88
CA GLU A 546 20.01 16.58 -35.97
C GLU A 546 20.66 17.98 -35.85
N ILE A 547 21.21 18.33 -34.68
CA ILE A 547 21.81 19.65 -34.43
C ILE A 547 23.25 19.69 -34.97
N LYS A 548 23.43 20.42 -36.08
CA LYS A 548 24.73 20.62 -36.73
C LYS A 548 25.76 21.18 -35.73
N GLY A 549 26.80 20.40 -35.45
CA GLY A 549 27.88 20.74 -34.49
C GLY A 549 27.78 20.05 -33.12
N VAL A 550 26.73 19.27 -32.85
CA VAL A 550 26.59 18.47 -31.62
C VAL A 550 27.04 17.04 -31.87
N GLY A 551 28.32 16.76 -31.60
CA GLY A 551 28.89 15.42 -31.73
C GLY A 551 28.61 14.50 -30.52
N PRO A 552 28.93 13.19 -30.63
CA PRO A 552 28.68 12.19 -29.59
C PRO A 552 29.22 12.55 -28.19
N LYS A 553 30.41 13.20 -28.15
CA LYS A 553 31.05 13.63 -26.90
C LYS A 553 30.30 14.79 -26.22
N THR A 554 29.81 15.75 -27.00
CA THR A 554 29.03 16.90 -26.51
C THR A 554 27.67 16.45 -25.98
N ARG A 555 27.02 15.51 -26.69
CA ARG A 555 25.77 14.86 -26.25
C ARG A 555 25.92 14.14 -24.92
N ALA A 556 26.98 13.33 -24.77
CA ALA A 556 27.22 12.62 -23.52
C ALA A 556 27.42 13.58 -22.33
N LYS A 557 28.07 14.73 -22.56
CA LYS A 557 28.23 15.80 -21.56
C LYS A 557 26.89 16.45 -21.19
N LEU A 558 26.09 16.85 -22.18
CA LEU A 558 24.77 17.44 -21.97
C LEU A 558 23.84 16.51 -21.19
N MET A 559 23.81 15.24 -21.56
CA MET A 559 22.98 14.23 -20.90
C MET A 559 23.46 13.91 -19.49
N ARG A 560 24.77 13.97 -19.23
CA ARG A 560 25.32 13.77 -17.87
C ARG A 560 24.93 14.90 -16.93
N GLU A 561 24.99 16.14 -17.40
CA GLU A 561 24.74 17.32 -16.58
C GLU A 561 23.25 17.61 -16.41
N PHE A 562 22.51 17.68 -17.52
CA PHE A 562 21.11 18.13 -17.51
C PHE A 562 20.10 16.99 -17.40
N LYS A 563 20.53 15.73 -17.59
CA LYS A 563 19.76 14.47 -17.46
C LYS A 563 18.60 14.29 -18.46
N THR A 564 17.90 15.35 -18.85
CA THR A 564 16.74 15.31 -19.76
C THR A 564 16.82 16.43 -20.81
N ILE A 565 16.15 16.23 -21.96
CA ILE A 565 16.09 17.23 -23.04
C ILE A 565 15.35 18.49 -22.58
N ASN A 566 14.31 18.37 -21.74
CA ASN A 566 13.57 19.51 -21.22
C ASN A 566 14.45 20.41 -20.32
N ASN A 567 15.37 19.80 -19.55
CA ASN A 567 16.32 20.56 -18.75
C ASN A 567 17.38 21.25 -19.62
N ILE A 568 17.81 20.62 -20.72
CA ILE A 568 18.70 21.26 -21.72
C ILE A 568 17.97 22.44 -22.39
N LYS A 569 16.68 22.28 -22.70
CA LYS A 569 15.83 23.34 -23.26
C LYS A 569 15.64 24.50 -22.29
N ALA A 570 15.51 24.23 -20.99
CA ALA A 570 15.38 25.26 -19.96
C ALA A 570 16.71 25.99 -19.69
N ALA A 571 17.85 25.29 -19.78
CA ALA A 571 19.17 25.83 -19.50
C ALA A 571 19.51 27.06 -20.36
N SER A 572 20.04 28.09 -19.72
CA SER A 572 20.57 29.30 -20.36
C SER A 572 21.83 28.98 -21.18
N VAL A 573 22.15 29.86 -22.13
CA VAL A 573 23.38 29.72 -22.93
C VAL A 573 24.63 29.68 -22.04
N ALA A 574 24.64 30.43 -20.93
CA ALA A 574 25.72 30.43 -19.97
C ALA A 574 25.87 29.07 -19.25
N GLU A 575 24.77 28.44 -18.87
CA GLU A 575 24.78 27.10 -18.23
C GLU A 575 25.25 26.02 -19.22
N LEU A 576 24.85 26.10 -20.49
CA LEU A 576 25.34 25.17 -21.53
C LEU A 576 26.86 25.34 -21.76
N GLN A 577 27.37 26.58 -21.69
CA GLN A 577 28.80 26.86 -21.82
C GLN A 577 29.62 26.35 -20.62
N ALA A 578 29.05 26.37 -19.41
CA ALA A 578 29.71 25.88 -18.20
C ALA A 578 30.07 24.38 -18.27
N VAL A 579 29.38 23.60 -19.11
CA VAL A 579 29.66 22.18 -19.38
C VAL A 579 30.80 21.98 -20.41
N GLY A 580 31.44 23.07 -20.82
CA GLY A 580 32.55 23.06 -21.79
C GLY A 580 32.09 22.98 -23.24
N ILE A 581 30.94 23.59 -23.55
CA ILE A 581 30.40 23.73 -24.90
C ILE A 581 30.75 25.12 -25.43
N SER A 582 31.17 25.22 -26.69
CA SER A 582 31.47 26.51 -27.31
C SER A 582 30.22 27.39 -27.37
N LYS A 583 30.42 28.71 -27.31
CA LYS A 583 29.31 29.69 -27.34
C LYS A 583 28.42 29.51 -28.57
N THR A 584 29.04 29.22 -29.72
CA THR A 584 28.35 28.99 -31.00
C THR A 584 27.46 27.75 -30.93
N THR A 585 27.98 26.61 -30.47
CA THR A 585 27.21 25.37 -30.35
C THR A 585 26.12 25.46 -29.29
N ALA A 586 26.35 26.16 -28.16
CA ALA A 586 25.34 26.40 -27.13
C ALA A 586 24.15 27.22 -27.65
N GLN A 587 24.42 28.24 -28.47
CA GLN A 587 23.38 29.03 -29.14
C GLN A 587 22.60 28.20 -30.16
N THR A 588 23.27 27.36 -30.95
CA THR A 588 22.61 26.46 -31.90
C THR A 588 21.71 25.44 -31.21
N ILE A 589 22.17 24.85 -30.09
CA ILE A 589 21.36 23.95 -29.26
C ILE A 589 20.12 24.66 -28.73
N LYS A 590 20.28 25.90 -28.22
CA LYS A 590 19.16 26.67 -27.69
C LYS A 590 18.13 26.98 -28.78
N LEU A 591 18.57 27.38 -29.97
CA LEU A 591 17.70 27.68 -31.10
C LEU A 591 16.95 26.44 -31.61
N ALA A 592 17.63 25.30 -31.71
CA ALA A 592 17.05 24.06 -32.24
C ALA A 592 16.10 23.36 -31.26
N LEU A 593 16.20 23.65 -29.96
CA LEU A 593 15.34 23.05 -28.92
C LEU A 593 14.20 23.98 -28.46
N THR A 594 14.20 25.26 -28.85
CA THR A 594 13.03 26.16 -28.71
C THR A 594 11.83 25.57 -29.41
#